data_AF-A0A7W1FHP9-F1
#
_entry.id   AF-A0A7W1FHP9-F1
#
_cell.length_a   1.000
_cell.length_b   1.000
_cell.length_c   1.000
_cell.angle_alpha   90.00
_cell.angle_beta   90.00
_cell.angle_gamma   90.00
#
_symmetry.space_group_name_H-M   'P 1'
#
loop_
_entity.id
_entity.type
_entity.pdbx_description
1 polymer ?
#
loop_
_entity_poly.entity_id
_entity_poly.type
_entity_poly.pdbx_seq_one_letter_code
_entity_poly.pdbx_strand_id
1 'polypeptide(L)'
;MAEMKEWTLDRGLQPPVSFTGGLVAHQDGVGGRSLWQSLTGGGRWHSLSVFRTREGRWVVYFTFRSKVKGELGNREVFWCDHASDLPAIFSQYQEVAFPVLASRMLGDPASRQRHAVELMARYQRQVAQLLAAIPAATIKLH
;
A
#
# COMPACT_ATOMS: atom_id res chain seq x y z
N MET A 1 1.40 16.71 15.85
CA MET A 1 0.16 16.54 15.06
C MET A 1 0.58 16.43 13.61
N ALA A 2 0.05 15.45 12.85
CA ALA A 2 0.37 15.34 11.42
C ALA A 2 -0.10 16.60 10.69
N GLU A 3 0.74 17.16 9.83
CA GLU A 3 0.43 18.34 9.02
C GLU A 3 -0.76 18.03 8.10
N MET A 4 -1.82 18.83 8.20
CA MET A 4 -2.96 18.72 7.30
C MET A 4 -2.63 19.47 6.01
N LYS A 5 -2.73 18.75 4.88
CA LYS A 5 -2.56 19.33 3.55
C LYS A 5 -3.47 18.67 2.54
N GLU A 6 -3.55 19.27 1.37
CA GLU A 6 -4.20 18.67 0.22
C GLU A 6 -3.32 17.56 -0.36
N TRP A 7 -3.94 16.41 -0.61
CA TRP A 7 -3.34 15.25 -1.25
C TRP A 7 -4.10 14.95 -2.53
N THR A 8 -3.38 14.53 -3.57
CA THR A 8 -3.95 13.97 -4.79
C THR A 8 -3.24 12.64 -5.06
N LEU A 9 -4.00 11.55 -5.05
CA LEU A 9 -3.49 10.18 -5.19
C LEU A 9 -3.94 9.59 -6.52
N ASP A 10 -2.99 9.11 -7.32
CA ASP A 10 -3.26 8.44 -8.60
C ASP A 10 -3.82 7.02 -8.38
N ARG A 11 -4.72 6.57 -9.25
CA ARG A 11 -5.35 5.24 -9.18
C ARG A 11 -5.20 4.44 -10.48
N GLY A 12 -4.00 4.48 -11.06
CA GLY A 12 -3.72 3.81 -12.32
C GLY A 12 -4.55 4.41 -13.46
N LEU A 13 -5.52 3.64 -13.97
CA LEU A 13 -6.42 4.05 -15.06
C LEU A 13 -7.68 4.79 -14.58
N GLN A 14 -7.92 4.84 -13.26
CA GLN A 14 -9.07 5.55 -12.69
C GLN A 14 -8.73 7.02 -12.40
N PRO A 15 -9.72 7.92 -12.35
CA PRO A 15 -9.51 9.31 -11.94
C PRO A 15 -8.79 9.38 -10.59
N PRO A 16 -7.88 10.35 -10.40
CA PRO A 16 -7.19 10.54 -9.13
C PRO A 16 -8.18 10.89 -8.03
N VAL A 17 -7.76 10.65 -6.79
CA VAL A 17 -8.54 10.96 -5.58
C VAL A 17 -7.87 12.10 -4.85
N SER A 18 -8.61 13.19 -4.64
CA SER A 18 -8.13 14.35 -3.90
C SER A 18 -8.87 14.50 -2.58
N PHE A 19 -8.14 14.83 -1.51
CA PHE A 19 -8.70 15.07 -0.18
C PHE A 19 -7.76 15.92 0.67
N THR A 20 -8.30 16.55 1.71
CA THR A 20 -7.49 17.21 2.74
C THR A 20 -7.30 16.28 3.93
N GLY A 21 -6.08 16.08 4.38
CA GLY A 21 -5.79 15.17 5.49
C GLY A 21 -4.33 15.16 5.93
N GLY A 22 -4.06 14.39 6.98
CA GLY A 22 -2.73 14.12 7.49
C GLY A 22 -2.29 12.69 7.19
N LEU A 23 -1.01 12.52 6.84
CA LEU A 23 -0.40 11.18 6.80
C LEU A 23 -0.27 10.66 8.24
N VAL A 24 -0.84 9.49 8.52
CA VAL A 24 -0.85 8.88 9.86
C VAL A 24 0.31 7.92 10.00
N ALA A 25 0.37 6.96 9.09
CA ALA A 25 1.40 5.95 9.10
C ALA A 25 1.77 5.61 7.68
N HIS A 26 2.99 5.15 7.54
CA HIS A 26 3.53 4.90 6.24
C HIS A 26 4.65 3.88 6.31
N GLN A 27 4.60 2.89 5.42
CA GLN A 27 5.64 1.92 5.21
C GLN A 27 6.02 1.99 3.73
N ASP A 28 7.28 2.38 3.49
CA ASP A 28 7.96 2.59 2.20
C ASP A 28 7.75 3.94 1.46
N GLY A 29 8.53 4.96 1.88
CA GLY A 29 8.67 6.32 1.32
C GLY A 29 7.46 7.29 1.25
N VAL A 30 7.21 8.11 2.29
CA VAL A 30 6.52 9.42 2.19
C VAL A 30 7.17 10.41 3.17
N GLY A 31 8.12 11.18 2.65
CA GLY A 31 8.77 12.31 3.36
C GLY A 31 10.25 12.49 3.04
N GLY A 32 10.58 13.26 1.99
CA GLY A 32 11.87 13.98 1.92
C GLY A 32 12.92 13.51 0.91
N ARG A 33 12.74 12.41 0.18
CA ARG A 33 13.51 12.10 -1.03
C ARG A 33 12.56 11.59 -2.08
N SER A 34 12.41 12.39 -3.12
CA SER A 34 11.28 12.43 -4.06
C SER A 34 10.72 11.06 -4.44
N LEU A 35 9.41 10.99 -4.62
CA LEU A 35 8.69 9.95 -5.37
C LEU A 35 9.48 9.53 -6.64
N TRP A 36 10.19 10.47 -7.26
CA TRP A 36 11.10 10.31 -8.39
C TRP A 36 12.41 9.53 -8.11
N GLN A 37 12.98 9.61 -6.92
CA GLN A 37 14.19 8.85 -6.52
C GLN A 37 13.85 7.39 -6.18
N SER A 38 12.67 7.10 -5.62
CA SER A 38 12.17 5.71 -5.54
C SER A 38 11.87 5.12 -6.93
N LEU A 39 11.59 5.96 -7.94
CA LEU A 39 11.36 5.53 -9.32
C LEU A 39 12.66 5.17 -10.08
N THR A 40 13.83 5.64 -9.68
CA THR A 40 15.12 5.27 -10.32
C THR A 40 15.86 4.16 -9.56
N GLY A 41 15.66 4.05 -8.25
CA GLY A 41 16.35 3.12 -7.37
C GLY A 41 15.77 1.70 -7.33
N GLY A 42 15.72 0.99 -8.47
CA GLY A 42 15.89 -0.47 -8.57
C GLY A 42 15.11 -1.48 -7.70
N GLY A 43 14.28 -1.08 -6.74
CA GLY A 43 13.64 -1.95 -5.75
C GLY A 43 12.23 -2.36 -6.15
N ARG A 44 11.91 -3.65 -6.00
CA ARG A 44 10.58 -4.24 -6.13
C ARG A 44 9.83 -4.18 -4.78
N TRP A 45 8.93 -3.22 -4.55
CA TRP A 45 8.32 -3.02 -3.22
C TRP A 45 6.87 -2.52 -3.31
N HIS A 46 6.10 -2.85 -2.26
CA HIS A 46 4.83 -2.22 -1.95
C HIS A 46 5.08 -1.01 -1.07
N SER A 47 4.55 0.14 -1.46
CA SER A 47 4.47 1.32 -0.61
C SER A 47 3.04 1.50 -0.12
N LEU A 48 2.92 1.57 1.21
CA LEU A 48 1.66 1.56 1.96
C LEU A 48 1.56 2.87 2.73
N SER A 49 0.59 3.71 2.42
CA SER A 49 0.33 4.95 3.14
C SER A 49 -1.07 4.95 3.71
N VAL A 50 -1.21 5.38 4.96
CA VAL A 50 -2.52 5.58 5.60
C VAL A 50 -2.66 7.03 5.98
N PHE A 51 -3.75 7.64 5.56
CA PHE A 51 -4.10 9.02 5.85
C PHE A 51 -5.36 9.08 6.69
N ARG A 52 -5.48 10.17 7.45
CA ARG A 52 -6.71 10.57 8.11
C ARG A 52 -7.19 11.86 7.46
N THR A 53 -8.37 11.84 6.87
CA THR A 53 -8.96 13.04 6.28
C THR A 53 -9.45 14.00 7.36
N ARG A 54 -9.67 15.27 6.97
CA ARG A 54 -10.23 16.30 7.85
C ARG A 54 -11.60 15.92 8.39
N GLU A 55 -12.41 15.23 7.59
CA GLU A 55 -13.76 14.75 7.92
C GLU A 55 -13.73 13.50 8.80
N GLY A 56 -12.54 12.98 9.12
CA GLY A 56 -12.40 11.78 9.90
C GLY A 56 -12.76 10.52 9.12
N ARG A 57 -12.31 10.41 7.87
CA ARG A 57 -12.25 9.14 7.14
C ARG A 57 -10.81 8.65 7.05
N TRP A 58 -10.62 7.35 6.87
CA TRP A 58 -9.32 6.74 6.63
C TRP A 58 -9.14 6.49 5.14
N VAL A 59 -7.96 6.83 4.63
CA VAL A 59 -7.58 6.57 3.24
C VAL A 59 -6.35 5.69 3.25
N VAL A 60 -6.42 4.54 2.58
CA VAL A 60 -5.29 3.65 2.38
C VAL A 60 -4.83 3.75 0.95
N TYR A 61 -3.53 3.95 0.74
CA TYR A 61 -2.92 4.06 -0.56
C TYR A 61 -1.85 2.98 -0.73
N PHE A 62 -2.02 2.19 -1.78
CA PHE A 62 -1.09 1.15 -2.19
C PHE A 62 -0.40 1.58 -3.47
N THR A 63 0.92 1.46 -3.51
CA THR A 63 1.67 1.52 -4.76
C THR A 63 2.54 0.28 -4.89
N PHE A 64 2.53 -0.32 -6.06
CA PHE A 64 3.37 -1.46 -6.38
C PHE A 64 4.10 -1.24 -7.70
N ARG A 65 5.41 -1.56 -7.70
CA ARG A 65 6.24 -1.54 -8.90
C ARG A 65 6.76 -2.94 -9.22
N SER A 66 6.28 -3.51 -10.32
CA SER A 66 6.93 -4.63 -10.98
C SER A 66 7.88 -4.14 -12.07
N LYS A 67 8.97 -4.87 -12.27
CA LYS A 67 9.87 -4.69 -13.44
C LYS A 67 9.41 -5.52 -14.65
N VAL A 68 8.24 -6.15 -14.59
CA VAL A 68 7.70 -6.93 -15.71
C VAL A 68 7.21 -5.97 -16.80
N LYS A 69 7.84 -6.05 -17.96
CA LYS A 69 7.47 -5.28 -19.16
C LYS A 69 6.01 -5.58 -19.51
N GLY A 70 5.16 -4.56 -19.52
CA GLY A 70 3.72 -4.69 -19.80
C GLY A 70 2.81 -4.68 -18.56
N GLU A 71 3.35 -4.57 -17.34
CA GLU A 71 2.50 -4.39 -16.16
C GLU A 71 1.92 -2.97 -16.08
N LEU A 72 0.59 -2.90 -15.94
CA LEU A 72 -0.15 -1.68 -15.63
C LEU A 72 0.29 -1.13 -14.27
N GLY A 73 0.24 0.19 -14.11
CA GLY A 73 0.54 0.82 -12.82
C GLY A 73 -0.46 0.38 -11.75
N ASN A 74 0.01 -0.38 -10.75
CA ASN A 74 -0.82 -0.89 -9.66
C ASN A 74 -0.81 0.11 -8.51
N ARG A 75 -1.59 1.18 -8.68
CA ARG A 75 -1.86 2.17 -7.64
C ARG A 75 -3.32 2.06 -7.26
N GLU A 76 -3.59 1.82 -5.98
CA GLU A 76 -4.95 1.60 -5.48
C GLU A 76 -5.20 2.45 -4.25
N VAL A 77 -6.41 3.01 -4.16
CA VAL A 77 -6.85 3.83 -3.04
C VAL A 77 -8.13 3.23 -2.49
N PHE A 78 -8.15 3.01 -1.18
CA PHE A 78 -9.28 2.51 -0.44
C PHE A 78 -9.72 3.51 0.62
N TRP A 79 -11.01 3.48 0.96
CA TRP A 79 -11.61 4.31 1.97
C TRP A 79 -12.27 3.44 3.02
N CYS A 80 -12.11 3.79 4.29
CA CYS A 80 -12.95 3.26 5.37
C CYS A 80 -13.27 4.33 6.40
N ASP A 81 -14.36 4.12 7.12
CA ASP A 81 -14.81 5.06 8.14
C ASP A 81 -14.14 4.77 9.50
N HIS A 82 -13.86 3.50 9.78
CA HIS A 82 -13.24 3.06 11.04
C HIS A 82 -11.82 2.54 10.87
N ALA A 83 -10.97 2.80 11.87
CA ALA A 83 -9.60 2.32 11.89
C ALA A 83 -9.53 0.79 12.00
N SER A 84 -10.54 0.18 12.64
CA SER A 84 -10.72 -1.27 12.76
C SER A 84 -10.87 -1.99 11.42
N ASP A 85 -11.21 -1.26 10.35
CA ASP A 85 -11.42 -1.82 9.02
C ASP A 85 -10.10 -1.94 8.24
N LEU A 86 -9.05 -1.26 8.70
CA LEU A 86 -7.74 -1.22 8.03
C LEU A 86 -7.15 -2.63 7.81
N PRO A 87 -7.13 -3.55 8.80
CA PRO A 87 -6.64 -4.91 8.58
C PRO A 87 -7.37 -5.65 7.46
N ALA A 88 -8.70 -5.46 7.34
CA ALA A 88 -9.50 -6.10 6.31
C ALA A 88 -9.15 -5.57 4.90
N ILE A 89 -8.92 -4.26 4.76
CA ILE A 89 -8.45 -3.66 3.51
C ILE A 89 -7.10 -4.26 3.08
N PHE A 90 -6.14 -4.37 4.02
CA PHE A 90 -4.84 -4.96 3.72
C PHE A 90 -4.95 -6.44 3.33
N SER A 91 -5.85 -7.21 3.95
CA SER A 91 -6.11 -8.60 3.59
C SER A 91 -6.74 -8.72 2.20
N GLN A 92 -7.74 -7.89 1.90
CA GLN A 92 -8.42 -7.89 0.60
C GLN A 92 -7.45 -7.58 -0.54
N TYR A 93 -6.59 -6.56 -0.37
CA TYR A 93 -5.55 -6.27 -1.36
C TYR A 93 -4.61 -7.48 -1.53
N GLN A 94 -4.22 -8.14 -0.43
CA GLN A 94 -3.37 -9.32 -0.48
C GLN A 94 -3.98 -10.45 -1.32
N GLU A 95 -5.26 -10.73 -1.10
CA GLU A 95 -6.01 -11.81 -1.77
C GLU A 95 -6.18 -11.56 -3.27
N VAL A 96 -6.34 -10.30 -3.69
CA VAL A 96 -6.56 -9.96 -5.10
C VAL A 96 -5.23 -9.74 -5.84
N ALA A 97 -4.31 -8.97 -5.26
CA ALA A 97 -3.10 -8.55 -5.96
C ALA A 97 -2.08 -9.70 -6.09
N PHE A 98 -1.83 -10.47 -5.03
CA PHE A 98 -0.73 -11.44 -5.04
C PHE A 98 -0.90 -12.59 -6.03
N PRO A 99 -2.10 -13.17 -6.24
CA PRO A 99 -2.30 -14.16 -7.30
C PRO A 99 -2.00 -13.59 -8.69
N VAL A 100 -2.42 -12.35 -8.96
CA VAL A 100 -2.14 -11.66 -10.23
C VAL A 100 -0.64 -11.44 -10.39
N LEU A 101 0.04 -10.96 -9.35
CA LEU A 101 1.50 -10.77 -9.36
C LEU A 101 2.23 -12.09 -9.62
N ALA A 102 1.89 -13.15 -8.89
CA ALA A 102 2.52 -14.46 -9.04
C ALA A 102 2.34 -15.02 -10.46
N SER A 103 1.16 -14.85 -11.06
CA SER A 103 0.88 -15.31 -12.43
C SER A 103 1.72 -14.61 -13.50
N ARG A 104 2.11 -13.35 -13.26
CA ARG A 104 2.87 -12.50 -14.18
C ARG A 104 4.39 -12.57 -13.97
N MET A 105 4.85 -13.25 -12.92
CA MET A 105 6.27 -13.47 -12.67
C MET A 105 6.90 -14.29 -13.80
N LEU A 106 8.10 -13.89 -14.22
CA LEU A 106 8.93 -14.64 -15.16
C LEU A 106 9.76 -15.70 -14.43
N GLY A 107 10.07 -16.81 -15.10
CA GLY A 107 10.89 -17.89 -14.58
C GLY A 107 10.16 -19.23 -14.48
N ASP A 108 10.88 -20.26 -14.05
CA ASP A 108 10.32 -21.60 -13.83
C ASP A 108 9.30 -21.60 -12.66
N PRO A 109 8.37 -22.57 -12.61
CA PRO A 109 7.33 -22.63 -11.56
C PRO A 109 7.87 -22.61 -10.13
N ALA A 110 8.98 -23.29 -9.85
CA ALA A 110 9.53 -23.38 -8.49
C ALA A 110 10.16 -22.03 -8.06
N SER A 111 10.86 -21.35 -8.98
CA SER A 111 11.37 -20.00 -8.75
C SER A 111 10.23 -18.98 -8.55
N ARG A 112 9.17 -19.04 -9.37
CA ARG A 112 8.00 -18.14 -9.22
C ARG A 112 7.33 -18.31 -7.86
N GLN A 113 7.11 -19.55 -7.43
CA GLN A 113 6.50 -19.84 -6.14
C GLN A 113 7.33 -19.28 -4.97
N ARG A 114 8.66 -19.47 -4.99
CA ARG A 114 9.54 -18.92 -3.94
C ARG A 114 9.48 -17.40 -3.88
N HIS A 115 9.55 -16.72 -5.02
CA HIS A 115 9.46 -15.26 -5.07
C HIS A 115 8.09 -14.74 -4.61
N ALA A 116 6.99 -15.41 -4.97
CA ALA A 116 5.66 -15.04 -4.53
C ALA A 116 5.52 -15.15 -3.00
N VAL A 117 5.99 -16.25 -2.40
CA VAL A 117 6.00 -16.44 -0.94
C VAL A 117 6.86 -15.39 -0.25
N GLU A 118 8.03 -15.07 -0.80
CA GLU A 118 8.92 -14.05 -0.22
C GLU A 118 8.29 -12.65 -0.25
N LEU A 119 7.66 -12.27 -1.37
CA LEU A 119 6.93 -11.00 -1.45
C LEU A 119 5.77 -10.96 -0.46
N MET A 120 5.05 -12.08 -0.29
CA MET A 120 3.93 -12.18 0.64
C MET A 120 4.39 -11.94 2.08
N ALA A 121 5.43 -12.66 2.51
CA ALA A 121 6.01 -12.51 3.84
C ALA A 121 6.53 -11.08 4.08
N ARG A 122 7.12 -10.45 3.06
CA ARG A 122 7.56 -9.05 3.15
C ARG A 122 6.38 -8.09 3.33
N TYR A 123 5.32 -8.23 2.54
CA TYR A 123 4.12 -7.41 2.64
C TYR A 123 3.45 -7.56 4.01
N GLN A 124 3.28 -8.78 4.51
CA GLN A 124 2.70 -9.04 5.83
C GLN A 124 3.48 -8.34 6.94
N ARG A 125 4.82 -8.33 6.88
CA ARG A 125 5.66 -7.57 7.82
C ARG A 125 5.45 -6.06 7.72
N GLN A 126 5.35 -5.52 6.50
CA GLN A 126 5.06 -4.09 6.31
C GLN A 126 3.69 -3.72 6.87
N VAL A 127 2.66 -4.53 6.61
CA VAL A 127 1.31 -4.32 7.16
C VAL A 127 1.35 -4.35 8.69
N ALA A 128 2.02 -5.34 9.30
CA ALA A 128 2.16 -5.41 10.75
C ALA A 128 2.85 -4.17 11.34
N GLN A 129 3.94 -3.69 10.73
CA GLN A 129 4.63 -2.47 11.15
C GLN A 129 3.78 -1.21 10.98
N LEU A 130 3.02 -1.12 9.89
CA LEU A 130 2.11 -0.02 9.60
C LEU A 130 0.97 0.04 10.63
N LEU A 131 0.32 -1.10 10.88
CA LEU A 131 -0.80 -1.20 11.84
C LEU A 131 -0.33 -0.97 13.27
N ALA A 132 0.86 -1.44 13.65
CA ALA A 132 1.44 -1.15 14.96
C ALA A 132 1.65 0.35 15.20
N ALA A 133 1.86 1.14 14.14
CA ALA A 133 1.95 2.60 14.21
C ALA A 133 0.57 3.30 14.28
N ILE A 134 -0.54 2.55 14.17
CA ILE A 134 -1.92 3.07 14.24
C ILE A 134 -2.65 2.34 15.39
N PRO A 135 -2.52 2.79 16.65
CA PRO A 135 -3.12 2.09 17.81
C PRO A 135 -4.64 1.89 17.71
N ALA A 136 -5.34 2.79 17.01
CA ALA A 136 -6.78 2.69 16.79
C ALA A 136 -7.18 1.56 15.82
N ALA A 137 -6.23 1.00 15.06
CA ALA A 137 -6.45 -0.11 14.13
C ALA A 137 -6.36 -1.48 14.81
N THR A 138 -5.86 -1.54 16.04
CA THR A 138 -5.79 -2.78 16.81
C THR A 138 -7.19 -3.11 17.32
N ILE A 139 -7.75 -4.24 16.86
CA ILE A 139 -8.99 -4.78 17.42
C ILE A 139 -8.71 -5.05 18.91
N LYS A 140 -9.35 -4.30 19.81
CA LYS A 140 -9.42 -4.73 21.21
C LYS A 140 -10.22 -6.02 21.20
N LEU A 141 -9.54 -7.15 21.40
CA LEU A 141 -10.19 -8.37 21.86
C LEU A 141 -10.83 -8.01 23.20
N HIS A 142 -12.15 -7.83 23.18
CA HIS A 142 -12.97 -7.78 24.38
C HIS A 142 -13.35 -9.20 24.78
#